data_AF-A0AAI9T4G6-F1
#
_entry.id   AF-A0AAI9T4G6-F1
#
_cell.length_a   1.000
_cell.length_b   1.000
_cell.length_c   1.000
_cell.angle_alpha   90.00
_cell.angle_beta   90.00
_cell.angle_gamma   90.00
#
_symmetry.space_group_name_H-M   'P 1'
#
loop_
_entity.id
_entity.type
_entity.pdbx_description
1 polymer ?
#
loop_
_entity_poly.entity_id
_entity_poly.type
_entity_poly.pdbx_seq_one_letter_code
_entity_poly.pdbx_strand_id
1 'polypeptide(L)'
;MHPLFFSVVALCLYTHWTLAALNSGEIANSLNELAQQGFAAKDLVLEINSTGDADPIPDIYAKMDAMVAVVLTNVNFMTNTPIITDQAEEQDVYEGYSNFIQSLFELIDALSSSAAQLKSINQTTVNKVPSGIRILQTAVDVSVLMNYLLRTEEIANEILTPYKAYFYNIIAIFPVNSSYNAQANNQKAEVDTDCFRAVWAFDRGYSNGNHGTYQARRNSSLHSRWIKRGSL
;
A
#
# COMPACT_ATOMS: atom_id res chain seq x y z
N MET A 1 2.40 18.13 27.18
CA MET A 1 1.49 16.98 27.26
C MET A 1 1.26 16.48 25.84
N HIS A 2 2.00 15.46 25.41
CA HIS A 2 1.82 14.80 24.12
C HIS A 2 1.23 13.42 24.38
N PRO A 3 0.19 12.97 23.66
CA PRO A 3 -0.26 11.61 23.78
C PRO A 3 0.70 10.73 22.97
N LEU A 4 1.39 9.83 23.69
CA LEU A 4 2.09 8.68 23.14
C LEU A 4 1.04 7.76 22.49
N PHE A 5 1.02 7.69 21.16
CA PHE A 5 0.32 6.63 20.46
C PHE A 5 1.07 5.32 20.69
N PHE A 6 0.53 4.47 21.56
CA PHE A 6 0.97 3.10 21.74
C PHE A 6 0.67 2.31 20.45
N SER A 7 1.71 1.95 19.71
CA SER A 7 1.63 0.89 18.70
C SER A 7 1.89 -0.43 19.43
N VAL A 8 0.88 -1.30 19.48
CA VAL A 8 1.01 -2.67 19.98
C VAL A 8 0.79 -3.61 18.82
N VAL A 9 1.85 -3.94 18.07
CA VAL A 9 1.94 -5.21 17.34
C VAL A 9 3.38 -5.73 17.39
N ALA A 10 3.48 -7.00 17.79
CA ALA A 10 4.57 -7.96 17.62
C ALA A 10 5.82 -7.87 18.53
N LEU A 11 5.78 -8.63 19.63
CA LEU A 11 6.95 -9.38 20.11
C LEU A 11 6.60 -10.87 20.09
N CYS A 12 6.80 -11.54 18.96
CA CYS A 12 6.74 -13.01 18.88
C CYS A 12 8.15 -13.57 19.06
N LEU A 13 8.39 -14.18 20.24
CA LEU A 13 9.64 -14.83 20.60
C LEU A 13 9.88 -16.06 19.72
N TYR A 14 11.09 -16.13 19.16
CA TYR A 14 11.65 -17.25 18.42
C TYR A 14 11.54 -18.55 19.21
N THR A 15 10.59 -19.38 18.82
CA THR A 15 10.61 -20.81 19.07
C THR A 15 10.11 -21.48 17.79
N HIS A 16 10.56 -22.70 17.50
CA HIS A 16 10.24 -23.39 16.26
C HIS A 16 8.79 -23.91 16.35
N TRP A 17 7.83 -23.23 15.72
CA TRP A 17 6.41 -23.63 15.74
C TRP A 17 5.81 -23.62 14.35
N THR A 18 4.83 -24.50 14.16
CA THR A 18 3.80 -24.42 13.11
C THR A 18 3.45 -22.97 12.83
N LEU A 19 3.60 -22.50 11.58
CA LEU A 19 3.24 -21.15 11.17
C LEU A 19 1.77 -20.90 11.54
N ALA A 20 1.54 -20.05 12.55
CA ALA A 20 0.19 -19.69 12.98
C ALA A 20 -0.50 -18.95 11.83
N ALA A 21 -1.67 -19.44 11.42
CA ALA A 21 -2.51 -18.75 10.45
C ALA A 21 -3.20 -17.57 11.14
N LEU A 22 -3.24 -16.40 10.51
CA LEU A 22 -4.04 -15.28 10.99
C LEU A 22 -5.53 -15.59 10.80
N ASN A 23 -6.34 -15.25 11.81
CA ASN A 23 -7.80 -15.28 11.66
C ASN A 23 -8.33 -14.02 10.97
N SER A 24 -9.58 -14.06 10.49
CA SER A 24 -10.22 -12.97 9.74
C SER A 24 -10.17 -11.62 10.47
N GLY A 25 -10.38 -11.61 11.79
CA GLY A 25 -10.31 -10.39 12.60
C GLY A 25 -8.90 -9.82 12.71
N GLU A 26 -7.87 -10.66 12.86
CA GLU A 26 -6.47 -10.24 12.86
C GLU A 26 -6.05 -9.67 11.51
N ILE A 27 -6.52 -10.27 10.41
CA ILE A 27 -6.28 -9.77 9.05
C ILE A 27 -6.94 -8.40 8.85
N ALA A 28 -8.21 -8.26 9.20
CA ALA A 28 -8.95 -6.99 9.09
C ALA A 28 -8.29 -5.88 9.92
N ASN A 29 -7.88 -6.18 11.15
CA ASN A 29 -7.18 -5.23 12.01
C ASN A 29 -5.85 -4.79 11.41
N SER A 30 -5.03 -5.73 10.95
CA SER A 30 -3.74 -5.40 10.37
C SER A 30 -3.87 -4.59 9.07
N LEU A 31 -4.89 -4.87 8.26
CA LEU A 31 -5.21 -4.06 7.08
C LEU A 31 -5.62 -2.64 7.44
N ASN A 32 -6.42 -2.46 8.49
CA ASN A 32 -6.78 -1.13 8.97
C ASN A 32 -5.58 -0.38 9.58
N GLU A 33 -4.66 -1.06 10.27
CA GLU A 33 -3.41 -0.46 10.75
C GLU A 33 -2.51 -0.01 9.59
N LEU A 34 -2.39 -0.84 8.55
CA LEU A 34 -1.69 -0.47 7.31
C LEU A 34 -2.34 0.76 6.66
N ALA A 35 -3.68 0.81 6.63
CA ALA A 35 -4.42 1.97 6.13
C ALA A 35 -4.09 3.25 6.92
N GLN A 36 -4.10 3.16 8.26
CA GLN A 36 -3.75 4.29 9.13
C GLN A 36 -2.32 4.77 8.91
N GLN A 37 -1.37 3.86 8.70
CA GLN A 37 0.02 4.22 8.38
C GLN A 37 0.10 4.93 7.02
N GLY A 38 -0.63 4.45 6.01
CA GLY A 38 -0.69 5.09 4.69
C GLY A 38 -1.27 6.51 4.77
N PHE A 39 -2.37 6.71 5.49
CA PHE A 39 -2.94 8.04 5.70
C PHE A 39 -2.02 8.97 6.51
N ALA A 40 -1.35 8.46 7.55
CA ALA A 40 -0.38 9.25 8.30
C ALA A 40 0.81 9.70 7.43
N ALA A 41 1.33 8.80 6.59
CA ALA A 41 2.40 9.15 5.65
C ALA A 41 1.93 10.20 4.63
N LYS A 42 0.70 10.09 4.13
CA LYS A 42 0.09 11.07 3.24
C LYS A 42 -0.01 12.44 3.91
N ASP A 43 -0.46 12.50 5.16
CA ASP A 43 -0.60 13.76 5.89
C ASP A 43 0.75 14.48 6.06
N LEU A 44 1.83 13.73 6.35
CA LEU A 44 3.19 14.28 6.38
C LEU A 44 3.62 14.86 5.03
N VAL A 45 3.32 14.16 3.92
CA VAL A 45 3.63 14.65 2.57
C VAL A 45 2.90 15.96 2.27
N LEU A 46 1.61 16.03 2.63
CA LEU A 46 0.79 17.23 2.44
C LEU A 46 1.26 18.38 3.34
N GLU A 47 1.70 18.10 4.56
CA GLU A 47 2.31 19.06 5.46
C GLU A 47 3.55 19.68 4.81
N ILE A 48 4.53 18.87 4.40
CA ILE A 48 5.75 19.32 3.71
C ILE A 48 5.42 20.16 2.47
N ASN A 49 4.43 19.73 1.68
CA ASN A 49 4.03 20.46 0.48
C ASN A 49 3.44 21.84 0.79
N SER A 50 2.78 21.98 1.94
CA SER A 50 2.15 23.23 2.37
C SER A 50 3.09 24.18 3.11
N THR A 51 4.05 23.66 3.89
CA THR A 51 4.94 24.45 4.76
C THR A 51 6.29 24.71 4.12
N GLY A 52 6.72 23.83 3.22
CA GLY A 52 8.09 23.81 2.71
C GLY A 52 9.12 23.32 3.72
N ASP A 53 8.69 22.70 4.81
CA ASP A 53 9.56 22.17 5.85
C ASP A 53 10.15 20.80 5.45
N ALA A 54 11.45 20.63 5.67
CA ALA A 54 12.15 19.38 5.41
C ALA A 54 12.07 18.39 6.58
N ASP A 55 11.79 18.89 7.78
CA ASP A 55 11.88 18.13 9.03
C ASP A 55 11.01 16.86 9.05
N PRO A 56 9.80 16.83 8.45
CA PRO A 56 8.98 15.61 8.43
C PRO A 56 9.41 14.55 7.39
N ILE A 57 10.41 14.82 6.53
CA ILE A 57 10.82 13.90 5.45
C ILE A 57 11.29 12.53 5.99
N PRO A 58 12.11 12.44 7.06
CA PRO A 58 12.50 11.16 7.66
C PRO A 58 11.29 10.33 8.11
N ASP A 59 10.25 10.99 8.62
CA ASP A 59 9.04 10.32 9.13
C ASP A 59 8.22 9.68 8.00
N ILE A 60 8.20 10.28 6.79
CA ILE A 60 7.61 9.64 5.61
C ILE A 60 8.28 8.29 5.37
N TYR A 61 9.62 8.25 5.37
CA TYR A 61 10.36 7.01 5.11
C TYR A 61 10.10 5.98 6.21
N ALA A 62 10.12 6.40 7.47
CA ALA A 62 9.83 5.51 8.60
C ALA A 62 8.44 4.89 8.50
N LYS A 63 7.42 5.64 8.04
CA LYS A 63 6.07 5.10 7.83
C LYS A 63 6.01 4.12 6.67
N MET A 64 6.64 4.43 5.54
CA MET A 64 6.69 3.50 4.40
C MET A 64 7.43 2.20 4.76
N ASP A 65 8.54 2.29 5.48
CA ASP A 65 9.31 1.13 5.96
C ASP A 65 8.50 0.30 6.97
N ALA A 66 7.75 0.94 7.86
CA ALA A 66 6.86 0.27 8.80
C ALA A 66 5.72 -0.48 8.08
N MET A 67 5.12 0.12 7.03
CA MET A 67 4.12 -0.55 6.19
C MET A 67 4.72 -1.81 5.53
N VAL A 68 5.92 -1.69 4.95
CA VAL A 68 6.63 -2.83 4.34
C VAL A 68 6.89 -3.93 5.38
N ALA A 69 7.33 -3.57 6.58
CA ALA A 69 7.60 -4.54 7.64
C ALA A 69 6.34 -5.30 8.07
N VAL A 70 5.21 -4.61 8.24
CA VAL A 70 3.92 -5.24 8.56
C VAL A 70 3.46 -6.16 7.43
N VAL A 71 3.53 -5.70 6.19
CA VAL A 71 3.17 -6.49 5.00
C VAL A 71 3.99 -7.79 4.92
N LEU A 72 5.31 -7.71 5.05
CA LEU A 72 6.20 -8.88 5.01
C LEU A 72 5.96 -9.83 6.19
N THR A 73 5.65 -9.27 7.37
CA THR A 73 5.28 -10.05 8.55
C THR A 73 4.00 -10.85 8.31
N ASN A 74 2.95 -10.20 7.80
CA ASN A 74 1.67 -10.85 7.57
C ASN A 74 1.75 -11.92 6.48
N VAL A 75 2.53 -11.68 5.41
CA VAL A 75 2.79 -12.69 4.37
C VAL A 75 3.27 -14.02 4.95
N ASN A 76 4.14 -13.98 5.98
CA ASN A 76 4.63 -15.18 6.64
C ASN A 76 3.55 -15.94 7.42
N PHE A 77 2.49 -15.27 7.85
CA PHE A 77 1.39 -15.87 8.62
C PHE A 77 0.18 -16.26 7.74
N MET A 78 0.06 -15.71 6.53
CA MET A 78 -1.11 -15.93 5.67
C MET A 78 -1.07 -17.20 4.82
N THR A 79 0.09 -17.86 4.71
CA THR A 79 0.27 -19.02 3.82
C THR A 79 -0.59 -20.23 4.15
N ASN A 80 -1.12 -20.31 5.38
CA ASN A 80 -2.01 -21.38 5.84
C ASN A 80 -3.41 -20.88 6.27
N THR A 81 -3.76 -19.64 5.96
CA THR A 81 -5.09 -19.10 6.31
C THR A 81 -6.17 -19.78 5.45
N PRO A 82 -7.21 -20.36 6.08
CA PRO A 82 -8.30 -21.01 5.34
C PRO A 82 -9.14 -19.99 4.59
N ILE A 83 -9.86 -20.46 3.57
CA ILE A 83 -10.90 -19.67 2.89
C ILE A 83 -11.97 -19.28 3.92
N ILE A 84 -12.34 -18.00 3.94
CA ILE A 84 -13.39 -17.48 4.81
C ILE A 84 -14.73 -18.08 4.37
N THR A 85 -15.47 -18.62 5.32
CA THR A 85 -16.80 -19.23 5.06
C THR A 85 -17.95 -18.40 5.61
N ASP A 86 -17.67 -17.50 6.54
CA ASP A 86 -18.67 -16.61 7.14
C ASP A 86 -18.74 -15.29 6.36
N GLN A 87 -19.95 -14.87 6.01
CA GLN A 87 -20.16 -13.70 5.18
C GLN A 87 -19.83 -12.38 5.91
N ALA A 88 -20.01 -12.31 7.23
CA ALA A 88 -19.65 -11.11 7.99
C ALA A 88 -18.13 -10.97 8.08
N GLU A 89 -17.41 -12.08 8.28
CA GLU A 89 -15.95 -12.09 8.22
C GLU A 89 -15.40 -11.72 6.84
N GLU A 90 -16.04 -12.18 5.75
CA GLU A 90 -15.67 -11.75 4.39
C GLU A 90 -15.81 -10.23 4.24
N GLN A 91 -16.89 -9.65 4.76
CA GLN A 91 -17.11 -8.20 4.71
C GLN A 91 -16.04 -7.45 5.51
N ASP A 92 -15.77 -7.86 6.75
CA ASP A 92 -14.79 -7.19 7.63
C ASP A 92 -13.39 -7.16 7.01
N VAL A 93 -12.95 -8.30 6.47
CA VAL A 93 -11.64 -8.41 5.80
C VAL A 93 -11.61 -7.57 4.52
N TYR A 94 -12.70 -7.57 3.74
CA TYR A 94 -12.78 -6.78 2.53
C TYR A 94 -12.79 -5.26 2.81
N GLU A 95 -13.49 -4.81 3.85
CA GLU A 95 -13.47 -3.41 4.28
C GLU A 95 -12.05 -2.97 4.68
N GLY A 96 -11.36 -3.78 5.48
CA GLY A 96 -9.95 -3.55 5.80
C GLY A 96 -9.07 -3.47 4.55
N TYR A 97 -9.24 -4.42 3.62
CA TYR A 97 -8.48 -4.47 2.36
C TYR A 97 -8.71 -3.20 1.53
N SER A 98 -9.96 -2.79 1.38
CA SER A 98 -10.33 -1.59 0.63
C SER A 98 -9.80 -0.31 1.29
N ASN A 99 -9.79 -0.24 2.63
CA ASN A 99 -9.20 0.89 3.36
C ASN A 99 -7.69 0.98 3.13
N PHE A 100 -6.99 -0.16 3.15
CA PHE A 100 -5.57 -0.19 2.89
C PHE A 100 -5.26 0.26 1.46
N ILE A 101 -5.95 -0.27 0.45
CA ILE A 101 -5.77 0.16 -0.93
C ILE A 101 -6.06 1.65 -1.10
N GLN A 102 -7.14 2.17 -0.49
CA GLN A 102 -7.45 3.59 -0.55
C GLN A 102 -6.31 4.44 0.04
N SER A 103 -5.72 4.01 1.15
CA SER A 103 -4.58 4.71 1.75
C SER A 103 -3.35 4.74 0.83
N LEU A 104 -3.10 3.65 0.09
CA LEU A 104 -2.02 3.58 -0.89
C LEU A 104 -2.26 4.56 -2.04
N PHE A 105 -3.47 4.60 -2.59
CA PHE A 105 -3.80 5.56 -3.64
C PHE A 105 -3.57 7.00 -3.19
N GLU A 106 -4.05 7.35 -2.00
CA GLU A 106 -3.92 8.72 -1.50
C GLU A 106 -2.47 9.09 -1.16
N LEU A 107 -1.69 8.16 -0.58
CA LEU A 107 -0.26 8.37 -0.33
C LEU A 107 0.51 8.56 -1.65
N ILE A 108 0.28 7.70 -2.63
CA ILE A 108 0.96 7.74 -3.93
C ILE A 108 0.59 9.01 -4.71
N ASP A 109 -0.66 9.45 -4.66
CA ASP A 109 -1.10 10.72 -5.25
C ASP A 109 -0.47 11.93 -4.54
N ALA A 110 -0.40 11.91 -3.20
CA ALA A 110 0.26 12.96 -2.43
C ALA A 110 1.76 13.07 -2.77
N LEU A 111 2.47 11.93 -2.83
CA LEU A 111 3.89 11.89 -3.21
C LEU A 111 4.12 12.40 -4.63
N SER A 112 3.28 11.98 -5.57
CA SER A 112 3.33 12.41 -6.98
C SER A 112 3.10 13.91 -7.14
N SER A 113 2.03 14.42 -6.51
CA SER A 113 1.65 15.84 -6.60
C SER A 113 2.64 16.77 -5.88
N SER A 114 3.31 16.27 -4.85
CA SER A 114 4.30 17.00 -4.04
C SER A 114 5.75 16.83 -4.53
N ALA A 115 5.97 16.07 -5.61
CA ALA A 115 7.31 15.70 -6.08
C ALA A 115 8.20 16.92 -6.36
N ALA A 116 7.67 18.00 -6.93
CA ALA A 116 8.44 19.21 -7.21
C ALA A 116 8.97 19.86 -5.91
N GLN A 117 8.13 19.94 -4.88
CA GLN A 117 8.46 20.54 -3.59
C GLN A 117 9.41 19.64 -2.79
N LEU A 118 9.16 18.33 -2.76
CA LEU A 118 10.07 17.37 -2.11
C LEU A 118 11.49 17.43 -2.70
N LYS A 119 11.60 17.51 -4.03
CA LYS A 119 12.88 17.69 -4.73
C LYS A 119 13.56 19.03 -4.43
N SER A 120 12.76 20.09 -4.26
CA SER A 120 13.28 21.44 -4.00
C SER A 120 13.92 21.55 -2.64
N ILE A 121 13.27 20.98 -1.62
CA ILE A 121 13.67 21.09 -0.22
C ILE A 121 14.76 20.08 0.13
N ASN A 122 14.72 18.86 -0.44
CA ASN A 122 15.68 17.83 -0.12
C ASN A 122 16.00 16.97 -1.35
N GLN A 123 17.20 17.14 -1.91
CA GLN A 123 17.65 16.43 -3.10
C GLN A 123 17.74 14.91 -2.93
N THR A 124 17.84 14.39 -1.70
CA THR A 124 17.83 12.94 -1.46
C THR A 124 16.48 12.30 -1.82
N THR A 125 15.39 13.08 -1.82
CA THR A 125 14.05 12.61 -2.16
C THR A 125 13.94 12.15 -3.61
N VAL A 126 14.76 12.70 -4.53
CA VAL A 126 14.82 12.32 -5.95
C VAL A 126 14.99 10.81 -6.11
N ASN A 127 15.82 10.19 -5.26
CA ASN A 127 16.10 8.76 -5.32
C ASN A 127 15.33 7.97 -4.26
N LYS A 128 15.23 8.53 -3.04
CA LYS A 128 14.71 7.78 -1.88
C LYS A 128 13.20 7.60 -1.92
N VAL A 129 12.43 8.59 -2.38
CA VAL A 129 10.96 8.44 -2.51
C VAL A 129 10.60 7.41 -3.58
N PRO A 130 11.13 7.47 -4.82
CA PRO A 130 10.87 6.44 -5.81
C PRO A 130 11.30 5.04 -5.38
N SER A 131 12.44 4.92 -4.69
CA SER A 131 12.89 3.65 -4.12
C SER A 131 11.88 3.11 -3.10
N GLY A 132 11.42 3.94 -2.16
CA GLY A 132 10.41 3.56 -1.19
C GLY A 132 9.11 3.10 -1.84
N ILE A 133 8.62 3.83 -2.86
CA ILE A 133 7.41 3.46 -3.61
C ILE A 133 7.57 2.07 -4.24
N ARG A 134 8.72 1.79 -4.88
CA ARG A 134 8.99 0.49 -5.51
C ARG A 134 9.08 -0.66 -4.49
N ILE A 135 9.67 -0.42 -3.33
CA ILE A 135 9.76 -1.42 -2.25
C ILE A 135 8.36 -1.71 -1.70
N LEU A 136 7.57 -0.67 -1.42
CA LEU A 136 6.19 -0.83 -0.95
C LEU A 136 5.33 -1.56 -1.98
N GLN A 137 5.41 -1.14 -3.25
CA GLN A 137 4.72 -1.81 -4.35
C GLN A 137 5.10 -3.28 -4.43
N THR A 138 6.40 -3.60 -4.39
CA THR A 138 6.91 -4.98 -4.37
C THR A 138 6.35 -5.82 -3.24
N ALA A 139 6.27 -5.25 -2.03
CA ALA A 139 5.79 -5.96 -0.85
C ALA A 139 4.30 -6.29 -0.97
N VAL A 140 3.50 -5.34 -1.47
CA VAL A 140 2.05 -5.55 -1.64
C VAL A 140 1.70 -6.34 -2.90
N ASP A 141 2.49 -6.17 -3.97
CA ASP A 141 2.31 -6.76 -5.30
C ASP A 141 3.65 -7.08 -5.99
N VAL A 142 3.85 -8.35 -6.35
CA VAL A 142 5.10 -8.85 -6.98
C VAL A 142 5.14 -8.52 -8.49
N SER A 143 4.09 -7.94 -9.06
CA SER A 143 3.96 -7.60 -10.49
C SER A 143 5.12 -6.74 -11.03
N VAL A 144 5.71 -5.83 -10.25
CA VAL A 144 6.85 -5.00 -10.70
C VAL A 144 8.18 -5.75 -10.72
N LEU A 145 8.38 -6.72 -9.84
CA LEU A 145 9.56 -7.57 -9.89
C LEU A 145 9.57 -8.45 -11.15
N MET A 146 8.41 -8.85 -11.67
CA MET A 146 8.36 -9.59 -12.94
C MET A 146 8.86 -8.77 -14.14
N ASN A 147 8.56 -7.46 -14.19
CA ASN A 147 9.04 -6.58 -15.26
C ASN A 147 10.53 -6.23 -15.12
N TYR A 148 11.10 -6.25 -13.91
CA TYR A 148 12.52 -5.96 -13.67
C TYR A 148 13.41 -7.22 -13.67
N LEU A 149 12.91 -8.38 -13.23
CA LEU A 149 13.67 -9.63 -13.10
C LEU A 149 13.77 -10.45 -14.38
N LEU A 150 13.06 -10.10 -15.46
CA LEU A 150 13.42 -10.57 -16.80
C LEU A 150 14.84 -10.12 -17.24
N ARG A 151 15.59 -9.41 -16.39
CA ARG A 151 17.00 -9.03 -16.60
C ARG A 151 18.03 -9.71 -15.70
N THR A 152 17.66 -10.45 -14.66
CA THR A 152 18.64 -11.08 -13.74
C THR A 152 18.02 -12.27 -13.02
N GLU A 153 18.37 -13.49 -13.47
CA GLU A 153 17.72 -14.76 -13.09
C GLU A 153 18.05 -15.26 -11.67
N GLU A 154 19.04 -14.69 -10.98
CA GLU A 154 19.60 -15.29 -9.76
C GLU A 154 18.91 -14.81 -8.45
N ILE A 155 18.36 -13.59 -8.43
CA ILE A 155 17.63 -13.04 -7.26
C ILE A 155 16.14 -13.41 -7.30
N ALA A 156 15.66 -13.86 -8.46
CA ALA A 156 14.26 -14.20 -8.68
C ALA A 156 13.80 -15.36 -7.77
N ASN A 157 14.55 -16.46 -7.65
CA ASN A 157 14.03 -17.64 -6.95
C ASN A 157 13.82 -17.48 -5.42
N GLU A 158 14.47 -16.50 -4.78
CA GLU A 158 14.31 -16.28 -3.33
C GLU A 158 13.24 -15.23 -3.00
N ILE A 159 12.98 -14.28 -3.92
CA ILE A 159 11.99 -13.19 -3.75
C ILE A 159 10.67 -13.48 -4.49
N LEU A 160 10.70 -14.29 -5.54
CA LEU A 160 9.64 -14.45 -6.54
C LEU A 160 8.85 -15.75 -6.38
N THR A 161 8.27 -15.98 -5.20
CA THR A 161 7.13 -16.89 -5.11
C THR A 161 5.84 -16.07 -5.06
N PRO A 162 4.84 -16.33 -5.92
CA PRO A 162 3.55 -15.62 -5.87
C PRO A 162 2.85 -15.71 -4.50
N TYR A 163 3.24 -16.71 -3.69
CA TYR A 163 2.87 -16.89 -2.28
C TYR A 163 3.45 -15.84 -1.31
N LYS A 164 4.34 -14.95 -1.78
CA LYS A 164 4.91 -13.85 -0.98
C LYS A 164 4.25 -12.49 -1.21
N ALA A 165 3.36 -12.38 -2.18
CA ALA A 165 2.66 -11.13 -2.44
C ALA A 165 1.44 -11.00 -1.52
N TYR A 166 1.40 -9.94 -0.72
CA TYR A 166 0.37 -9.77 0.30
C TYR A 166 -1.05 -9.70 -0.28
N PHE A 167 -1.25 -8.97 -1.36
CA PHE A 167 -2.58 -8.90 -2.00
C PHE A 167 -3.03 -10.23 -2.58
N TYR A 168 -2.13 -11.03 -3.16
CA TYR A 168 -2.49 -12.37 -3.65
C TYR A 168 -2.91 -13.29 -2.50
N ASN A 169 -2.20 -13.24 -1.37
CA ASN A 169 -2.54 -14.02 -0.19
C ASN A 169 -3.90 -13.61 0.38
N ILE A 170 -4.24 -12.32 0.42
CA ILE A 170 -5.55 -11.85 0.88
C ILE A 170 -6.65 -12.23 -0.11
N ILE A 171 -6.43 -12.03 -1.40
CA ILE A 171 -7.45 -12.37 -2.40
C ILE A 171 -7.78 -13.86 -2.35
N ALA A 172 -6.79 -14.72 -2.07
CA ALA A 172 -6.96 -16.17 -2.02
C ALA A 172 -7.85 -16.68 -0.87
N ILE A 173 -8.04 -15.90 0.21
CA ILE A 173 -8.89 -16.32 1.33
C ILE A 173 -10.37 -16.02 1.09
N PHE A 174 -10.70 -15.20 0.08
CA PHE A 174 -12.09 -15.03 -0.34
C PHE A 174 -12.54 -16.21 -1.20
N PRO A 175 -13.78 -16.72 -1.02
CA PRO A 175 -14.34 -17.70 -1.93
C PRO A 175 -14.29 -17.21 -3.39
N VAL A 176 -13.91 -18.09 -4.32
CA VAL A 176 -13.73 -17.74 -5.75
C VAL A 176 -15.00 -17.14 -6.38
N ASN A 177 -16.18 -17.55 -5.89
CA ASN A 177 -17.47 -17.07 -6.37
C ASN A 177 -17.99 -15.85 -5.59
N SER A 178 -17.24 -15.35 -4.61
CA SER A 178 -17.61 -14.18 -3.81
C SER A 178 -17.44 -12.90 -4.63
N SER A 179 -18.35 -11.94 -4.43
CA SER A 179 -18.24 -10.61 -5.02
C SER A 179 -16.99 -9.88 -4.50
N TYR A 180 -16.55 -10.17 -3.27
CA TYR A 180 -15.35 -9.58 -2.67
C TYR A 180 -14.07 -10.02 -3.37
N ASN A 181 -13.98 -11.29 -3.80
CA ASN A 181 -12.84 -11.79 -4.57
C ASN A 181 -12.67 -10.99 -5.88
N ALA A 182 -13.76 -10.83 -6.64
CA ALA A 182 -13.75 -10.07 -7.88
C ALA A 182 -13.42 -8.58 -7.66
N GLN A 183 -13.98 -7.98 -6.61
CA GLN A 183 -13.72 -6.57 -6.28
C GLN A 183 -12.26 -6.35 -5.86
N ALA A 184 -11.72 -7.21 -5.00
CA ALA A 184 -10.35 -7.10 -4.51
C ALA A 184 -9.32 -7.22 -5.65
N ASN A 185 -9.55 -8.13 -6.60
CA ASN A 185 -8.73 -8.25 -7.82
C ASN A 185 -8.74 -6.97 -8.67
N ASN A 186 -9.91 -6.35 -8.87
CA ASN A 186 -10.02 -5.11 -9.65
C ASN A 186 -9.25 -3.96 -8.99
N GLN A 187 -9.37 -3.81 -7.67
CA GLN A 187 -8.66 -2.77 -6.92
C GLN A 187 -7.13 -2.96 -6.98
N LYS A 188 -6.64 -4.19 -6.88
CA LYS A 188 -5.21 -4.50 -7.00
C LYS A 188 -4.61 -4.00 -8.31
N ALA A 189 -5.30 -4.21 -9.44
CA ALA A 189 -4.80 -3.80 -10.76
C ALA A 189 -4.62 -2.28 -10.91
N GLU A 190 -5.38 -1.48 -10.15
CA GLU A 190 -5.27 -0.01 -10.18
C GLU A 190 -4.02 0.49 -9.42
N VAL A 191 -3.61 -0.19 -8.33
CA VAL A 191 -2.44 0.19 -7.50
C VAL A 191 -1.16 0.25 -8.34
N ASP A 192 -0.95 -0.72 -9.23
CA ASP A 192 0.24 -0.79 -10.07
C ASP A 192 0.41 0.43 -10.99
N THR A 193 -0.70 0.91 -11.53
CA THR A 193 -0.72 2.04 -12.46
C THR A 193 -0.34 3.35 -11.76
N ASP A 194 -0.81 3.53 -10.53
CA ASP A 194 -0.57 4.76 -9.77
C ASP A 194 0.86 4.81 -9.20
N CYS A 195 1.41 3.69 -8.72
CA CYS A 195 2.81 3.60 -8.29
C CYS A 195 3.77 3.97 -9.43
N PHE A 196 3.53 3.49 -10.65
CA PHE A 196 4.32 3.86 -11.82
C PHE A 196 4.26 5.37 -12.11
N ARG A 197 3.05 5.95 -12.03
CA ARG A 197 2.84 7.39 -12.26
C ARG A 197 3.61 8.23 -11.24
N ALA A 198 3.59 7.84 -9.96
CA ALA A 198 4.27 8.58 -8.91
C ALA A 198 5.79 8.51 -9.05
N VAL A 199 6.36 7.34 -9.33
CA VAL A 199 7.79 7.20 -9.63
C VAL A 199 8.21 8.15 -10.76
N TRP A 200 7.42 8.20 -11.83
CA TRP A 200 7.72 9.05 -12.98
C TRP A 200 7.65 10.56 -12.66
N ALA A 201 6.86 10.98 -11.66
CA ALA A 201 6.82 12.37 -11.22
C ALA A 201 8.17 12.85 -10.63
N PHE A 202 8.94 11.95 -10.04
CA PHE A 202 10.29 12.24 -9.53
C PHE A 202 11.35 12.22 -10.64
N ASP A 203 11.21 11.33 -11.63
CA ASP A 203 12.13 11.24 -12.78
C ASP A 203 12.06 12.47 -13.70
N ARG A 204 10.91 13.17 -13.77
CA ARG A 204 10.80 14.41 -14.53
C ARG A 204 11.71 15.48 -13.91
N GLY A 205 12.81 15.79 -14.59
CA GLY A 205 13.68 16.92 -14.27
C GLY A 205 12.89 18.23 -14.21
N TYR A 206 13.34 19.14 -13.33
CA TYR A 206 12.79 20.48 -13.13
C TYR A 206 12.47 21.17 -14.47
N SER A 207 11.22 21.08 -14.91
CA SER A 207 10.69 21.93 -15.97
C SER A 207 9.75 22.93 -15.31
N ASN A 208 10.33 24.06 -14.93
CA ASN A 208 9.59 25.26 -14.58
C ASN A 208 8.94 25.77 -15.86
N GLY A 209 7.62 25.59 -16.02
CA GLY A 209 6.93 26.05 -17.21
C GLY A 209 5.55 25.43 -17.41
N ASN A 210 4.54 26.24 -17.06
CA ASN A 210 3.12 26.01 -17.23
C ASN A 210 2.47 24.98 -16.29
N HIS A 211 1.49 25.50 -15.55
CA HIS A 211 0.24 24.81 -15.22
C HIS A 211 -0.26 24.05 -16.47
N GLY A 212 0.23 22.85 -16.68
CA GLY A 212 -0.52 21.83 -17.36
C GLY A 212 -1.70 21.55 -16.46
N THR A 213 -2.85 22.14 -16.77
CA THR A 213 -4.16 21.71 -16.30
C THR A 213 -4.36 20.26 -16.74
N TYR A 214 -3.64 19.34 -16.10
CA TYR A 214 -4.12 17.99 -15.95
C TYR A 214 -5.30 18.14 -15.03
N GLN A 215 -6.49 18.28 -15.61
CA GLN A 215 -7.71 17.93 -14.92
C GLN A 215 -7.44 16.54 -14.35
N ALA A 216 -7.09 16.48 -13.06
CA ALA A 216 -7.44 15.37 -12.22
C ALA A 216 -8.89 15.13 -12.61
N ARG A 217 -9.12 14.05 -13.36
CA ARG A 217 -10.46 13.56 -13.63
C ARG A 217 -10.90 13.12 -12.24
N ARG A 218 -11.37 14.12 -11.46
CA ARG A 218 -11.79 14.01 -10.08
C ARG A 218 -12.86 12.96 -10.13
N ASN A 219 -12.47 11.75 -9.78
CA ASN A 219 -13.38 10.70 -9.48
C ASN A 219 -14.27 11.26 -8.38
N SER A 220 -15.55 11.35 -8.71
CA SER A 220 -16.59 11.18 -7.71
C SER A 220 -16.11 10.06 -6.79
N SER A 221 -16.08 10.34 -5.49
CA SER A 221 -15.65 9.40 -4.46
C SER A 221 -16.14 8.00 -4.82
N LEU A 222 -15.23 7.02 -4.85
CA LEU A 222 -15.58 5.64 -5.20
C LEU A 222 -16.72 5.11 -4.29
N HIS A 223 -16.81 5.63 -3.07
CA HIS A 223 -17.94 5.45 -2.15
C HIS A 223 -19.32 5.75 -2.76
N SER A 224 -19.43 6.75 -3.63
CA SER A 224 -20.68 7.13 -4.30
C SER A 224 -21.10 6.18 -5.44
N ARG A 225 -20.18 5.38 -5.98
CA ARG A 225 -20.46 4.46 -7.10
C ARG A 225 -20.93 3.08 -6.65
N TRP A 226 -20.67 2.67 -5.41
CA TRP A 226 -21.02 1.34 -4.92
C TRP A 226 -22.44 1.25 -4.34
N ILE A 227 -22.99 2.34 -3.79
CA ILE A 227 -24.35 2.36 -3.23
C ILE A 227 -25.45 2.22 -4.32
N LYS A 228 -25.14 2.51 -5.59
CA LYS A 228 -26.15 2.51 -6.67
C LYS A 228 -26.37 1.16 -7.36
N ARG A 229 -25.68 0.09 -6.95
CA ARG A 229 -25.78 -1.24 -7.59
C ARG A 229 -26.30 -2.36 -6.66
N GLY A 230 -27.06 -1.98 -5.63
CA GLY A 230 -27.69 -2.90 -4.68
C GLY A 230 -29.18 -2.61 -4.41
N SER A 231 -29.92 -2.04 -5.37
CA SER A 231 -31.38 -1.88 -5.27
C SER A 231 -32.03 -2.54 -6.49
N LEU A 232 -32.51 -3.76 -6.27
CA LEU A 232 -33.67 -4.33 -6.95
C LEU A 232 -34.82 -4.33 -5.94
#